data_AF-A0A8T0KVX6-F1
#
_entry.id   AF-A0A8T0KVX6-F1
#
_cell.length_a   1.000
_cell.length_b   1.000
_cell.length_c   1.000
_cell.angle_alpha   90.00
_cell.angle_beta   90.00
_cell.angle_gamma   90.00
#
_symmetry.space_group_name_H-M   'P 1'
#
loop_
_entity.id
_entity.type
_entity.pdbx_description
1 polymer ?
#
loop_
_entity_poly.entity_id
_entity_poly.type
_entity_poly.pdbx_seq_one_letter_code
_entity_poly.pdbx_strand_id
1 'polypeptide(L)'
;MSPFEHGEVFVLDDGGESVIEKERRGDYLGKTVQVVAHITDAIQEWIERVAKILVDGKEGSADVCVIELGGTIGDIESMPFIEALLELVAAEPNLKESTARKKIYDKCDETVRIAMVGKYTGLSDAYLSVLKDPEAYKVAWNLLKGADGVLVPGGFGDGGVQGKILAAKYA
;
A
#
# COMPACT_ATOMS: atom_id res chain seq x y z
N MET A 1 13.77 -15.59 0.56
CA MET A 1 13.88 -15.90 -0.90
C MET A 1 14.40 -14.63 -1.57
N SER A 2 14.63 -14.56 -2.89
CA SER A 2 15.19 -13.32 -3.50
C SER A 2 14.09 -12.26 -3.72
N PRO A 3 14.22 -11.02 -3.19
CA PRO A 3 13.23 -9.95 -3.34
C PRO A 3 13.09 -9.41 -4.78
N PHE A 4 13.84 -9.97 -5.74
CA PHE A 4 13.82 -9.55 -7.15
C PHE A 4 12.96 -10.43 -8.06
N GLU A 5 12.39 -11.53 -7.55
CA GLU A 5 11.63 -12.47 -8.39
C GLU A 5 10.12 -12.19 -8.45
N HIS A 6 9.57 -11.45 -7.48
CA HIS A 6 8.17 -11.01 -7.48
C HIS A 6 8.14 -9.57 -6.99
N GLY A 7 7.64 -8.63 -7.81
CA GLY A 7 7.47 -7.21 -7.46
C GLY A 7 6.39 -6.94 -6.41
N GLU A 8 6.17 -7.90 -5.51
CA GLU A 8 5.32 -7.80 -4.33
C GLU A 8 6.27 -7.83 -3.13
N VAL A 9 6.31 -6.74 -2.36
CA VAL A 9 6.99 -6.75 -1.06
C VAL A 9 6.15 -7.62 -0.14
N PHE A 10 6.49 -8.91 -0.07
CA PHE A 10 6.02 -9.76 1.01
C PHE A 10 6.54 -9.18 2.32
N VAL A 11 5.67 -9.11 3.33
CA VAL A 11 5.95 -8.66 4.71
C VAL A 11 7.00 -9.53 5.42
N LEU A 12 7.76 -10.40 4.73
CA LEU A 12 8.55 -11.45 5.36
C LEU A 12 10.04 -11.53 5.01
N ASP A 13 10.59 -10.79 4.03
CA ASP A 13 11.99 -11.03 3.60
C ASP A 13 13.05 -10.00 4.07
N ASP A 14 12.69 -8.85 4.65
CA ASP A 14 13.73 -7.87 5.10
C ASP A 14 13.43 -7.00 6.36
N GLY A 15 12.84 -7.56 7.41
CA GLY A 15 13.21 -7.11 8.77
C GLY A 15 12.11 -6.72 9.76
N GLY A 16 11.23 -7.65 10.09
CA GLY A 16 10.69 -7.74 11.45
C GLY A 16 10.97 -9.15 11.93
N GLU A 17 11.57 -9.33 13.11
CA GLU A 17 11.57 -10.65 13.74
C GLU A 17 10.14 -11.18 13.75
N SER A 18 9.95 -12.42 13.30
CA SER A 18 8.62 -13.00 13.33
C SER A 18 8.13 -13.03 14.78
N VAL A 19 6.84 -12.76 15.01
CA VAL A 19 6.23 -12.86 16.36
C VAL A 19 6.53 -14.22 17.00
N ILE A 20 6.69 -15.27 16.19
CA ILE A 20 7.13 -16.61 16.61
C ILE A 20 8.56 -16.61 17.17
N GLU A 21 9.50 -15.89 16.56
CA GLU A 21 10.88 -15.79 17.08
C GLU A 21 10.94 -15.01 18.39
N LYS A 22 10.20 -13.91 18.50
CA LYS A 22 10.06 -13.14 19.76
C LYS A 22 9.45 -14.01 20.87
N GLU A 23 8.48 -14.86 20.53
CA GLU A 23 7.89 -15.84 21.46
C GLU A 23 8.92 -16.87 21.93
N ARG A 24 9.64 -17.50 20.99
CA ARG A 24 10.67 -18.50 21.32
C ARG A 24 11.82 -17.96 22.15
N ARG A 25 12.15 -16.67 22.00
CA ARG A 25 13.17 -15.99 22.80
C ARG A 25 12.66 -15.62 24.21
N GLY A 26 11.35 -15.62 24.41
CA GLY A 26 10.72 -15.26 25.68
C GLY A 26 10.45 -13.76 25.84
N ASP A 27 10.43 -12.99 24.76
CA ASP A 27 10.25 -11.53 24.80
C ASP A 27 8.85 -11.14 25.31
N TYR A 28 7.87 -12.03 25.15
CA TYR A 28 6.52 -11.87 25.69
C TYR A 28 6.40 -12.27 27.18
N LEU A 29 7.52 -12.58 27.85
CA LEU A 29 7.59 -12.85 29.30
C LEU A 29 6.63 -13.97 29.77
N GLY A 30 6.45 -15.00 28.93
CA GLY A 30 5.55 -16.12 29.22
C GLY A 30 4.06 -15.80 29.10
N LYS A 31 3.69 -14.62 28.60
CA LYS A 31 2.30 -14.31 28.23
C LYS A 31 1.90 -15.06 26.98
N THR A 32 0.60 -15.36 26.85
CA THR A 32 0.04 -15.93 25.64
C THR A 32 0.12 -14.93 24.50
N VAL A 33 0.76 -15.34 23.40
CA VAL A 33 0.77 -14.58 22.15
C VAL A 33 -0.60 -14.73 21.47
N GLN A 34 -1.13 -13.62 20.99
CA GLN A 34 -2.48 -13.47 20.44
C GLN A 34 -2.43 -12.61 19.18
N VAL A 35 -3.43 -12.74 18.31
CA VAL A 35 -3.57 -11.90 17.11
C VAL A 35 -3.60 -10.42 17.51
N VAL A 36 -4.53 -10.05 18.38
CA VAL A 36 -4.54 -8.74 19.03
C VAL A 36 -3.96 -8.91 20.44
N ALA A 37 -2.96 -8.13 20.87
CA ALA A 37 -2.28 -7.04 20.16
C ALA A 37 -1.00 -7.48 19.41
N HIS A 38 -0.46 -8.68 19.66
CA HIS A 38 0.91 -8.98 19.29
C HIS A 38 1.17 -9.08 17.78
N ILE A 39 0.20 -9.60 17.00
CA ILE A 39 0.32 -9.64 15.54
C ILE A 39 -0.01 -8.27 14.95
N THR A 40 -1.04 -7.58 15.47
CA THR A 40 -1.42 -6.25 14.98
C THR A 40 -0.34 -5.21 15.24
N ASP A 41 0.29 -5.21 16.41
CA ASP A 41 1.45 -4.39 16.77
C ASP A 41 2.63 -4.65 15.81
N ALA A 42 2.93 -5.92 15.52
CA ALA A 42 4.02 -6.27 14.60
C ALA A 42 3.76 -5.76 13.16
N ILE A 43 2.50 -5.77 12.71
CA ILE A 43 2.10 -5.19 11.42
C ILE A 43 2.29 -3.66 11.45
N GLN A 44 1.88 -2.99 12.52
CA GLN A 44 2.02 -1.53 12.67
C GLN A 44 3.50 -1.12 12.73
N GLU A 45 4.31 -1.79 13.55
CA GLU A 45 5.77 -1.58 13.64
C GLU A 45 6.43 -1.72 12.25
N TRP A 46 6.00 -2.70 11.46
CA TRP A 46 6.50 -2.91 10.11
C TRP A 46 6.10 -1.76 9.16
N ILE A 47 4.83 -1.35 9.18
CA ILE A 47 4.32 -0.22 8.38
C ILE A 47 5.10 1.05 8.69
N GLU A 48 5.25 1.40 9.98
CA GLU A 48 5.96 2.60 10.41
C GLU A 48 7.44 2.58 10.02
N ARG A 49 8.07 1.41 10.06
CA ARG A 49 9.47 1.24 9.66
C ARG A 49 9.62 1.44 8.16
N VAL A 50 8.80 0.77 7.34
CA VAL A 50 8.87 0.87 5.87
C VAL A 50 8.51 2.27 5.38
N ALA A 51 7.54 2.93 6.01
CA ALA A 51 7.18 4.32 5.68
C ALA A 51 8.34 5.33 5.87
N LYS A 52 9.36 4.98 6.66
CA LYS A 52 10.56 5.83 6.88
C LYS A 52 11.69 5.53 5.88
N ILE A 53 11.60 4.45 5.10
CA ILE A 53 12.62 4.07 4.12
C ILE A 53 12.35 4.83 2.81
N LEU A 54 13.32 5.64 2.36
CA LEU A 54 13.25 6.30 1.06
C LEU A 54 13.63 5.34 -0.05
N VAL A 55 12.77 5.25 -1.06
CA VAL A 55 12.95 4.36 -2.24
C VAL A 55 13.56 5.08 -3.44
N ASP A 56 13.66 6.41 -3.40
CA ASP A 56 14.18 7.25 -4.48
C ASP A 56 15.65 7.68 -4.28
N GLY A 57 16.30 7.18 -3.23
CA GLY A 57 17.71 7.45 -2.92
C GLY A 57 18.00 8.86 -2.41
N LYS A 58 16.98 9.66 -2.09
CA LYS A 58 17.16 11.00 -1.51
C LYS A 58 17.39 10.94 0.01
N GLU A 59 17.71 12.08 0.61
CA GLU A 59 17.73 12.26 2.07
C GLU A 59 16.38 12.79 2.56
N GLY A 60 15.91 12.32 3.72
CA GLY A 60 14.65 12.77 4.34
C GLY A 60 13.69 11.63 4.68
N SER A 61 12.41 11.96 4.81
CA SER A 61 11.30 11.00 4.97
C SER A 61 10.31 11.18 3.83
N ALA A 62 9.65 10.10 3.41
CA ALA A 62 8.55 10.22 2.46
C ALA A 62 7.42 11.07 3.05
N ASP A 63 6.86 11.98 2.27
CA ASP A 63 5.69 12.78 2.69
C ASP A 63 4.41 11.92 2.73
N VAL A 64 4.35 10.90 1.88
CA VAL A 64 3.20 10.01 1.72
C VAL A 64 3.68 8.57 1.59
N CYS A 65 3.09 7.67 2.38
CA CYS A 65 3.22 6.23 2.23
C CYS A 65 1.87 5.67 1.76
N VAL A 66 1.86 5.00 0.61
CA VAL A 66 0.66 4.34 0.07
C VAL A 66 0.73 2.87 0.47
N ILE A 67 -0.28 2.40 1.19
CA ILE A 67 -0.39 1.02 1.63
C ILE A 67 -1.47 0.35 0.80
N GLU A 68 -1.10 -0.69 0.06
CA GLU A 68 -2.06 -1.59 -0.55
C GLU A 68 -2.31 -2.78 0.38
N LEU A 69 -3.55 -2.94 0.83
CA LEU A 69 -3.98 -4.17 1.49
C LEU A 69 -4.45 -5.16 0.42
N GLY A 70 -3.57 -6.12 0.08
CA GLY A 70 -3.90 -7.20 -0.85
C GLY A 70 -4.95 -8.17 -0.28
N GLY A 71 -5.50 -9.01 -1.15
CA GLY A 71 -6.52 -10.01 -0.80
C GLY A 71 -7.96 -9.49 -0.90
N THR A 72 -8.91 -10.31 -0.45
CA THR A 72 -10.33 -9.94 -0.41
C THR A 72 -10.72 -9.57 1.01
N ILE A 73 -11.34 -8.40 1.19
CA ILE A 73 -11.91 -8.01 2.48
C ILE A 73 -13.05 -8.96 2.83
N GLY A 74 -13.00 -9.52 4.04
CA GLY A 74 -13.99 -10.47 4.56
C GLY A 74 -13.49 -11.90 4.62
N ASP A 75 -12.34 -12.20 4.00
CA ASP A 75 -11.66 -13.48 4.16
C ASP A 75 -10.88 -13.51 5.49
N ILE A 76 -10.70 -14.71 6.07
CA ILE A 76 -10.10 -14.90 7.41
C ILE A 76 -8.65 -14.40 7.47
N GLU A 77 -7.95 -14.41 6.34
CA GLU A 77 -6.58 -13.96 6.17
C GLU A 77 -6.45 -12.43 6.29
N SER A 78 -7.52 -11.69 5.95
CA SER A 78 -7.51 -10.23 5.96
C SER A 78 -7.72 -9.63 7.35
N MET A 79 -8.34 -10.38 8.27
CA MET A 79 -8.77 -9.85 9.56
C MET A 79 -7.63 -9.24 10.41
N PRO A 80 -6.44 -9.86 10.54
CA PRO A 80 -5.35 -9.28 11.32
C PRO A 80 -4.85 -7.95 10.76
N PHE A 81 -4.81 -7.82 9.42
CA PHE A 81 -4.36 -6.59 8.77
C PHE A 81 -5.40 -5.47 8.87
N ILE A 82 -6.69 -5.79 8.71
CA ILE A 82 -7.78 -4.83 8.89
C ILE A 82 -7.75 -4.29 10.31
N GLU A 83 -7.64 -5.17 11.31
CA GLU A 83 -7.60 -4.76 12.72
C GLU A 83 -6.37 -3.87 13.01
N ALA A 84 -5.19 -4.25 12.52
CA ALA A 84 -3.98 -3.44 12.68
C ALA A 84 -4.12 -2.03 12.06
N LEU A 85 -4.74 -1.93 10.88
CA LEU A 85 -4.98 -0.65 10.23
C LEU A 85 -6.04 0.19 10.95
N LEU A 86 -7.07 -0.46 11.53
CA LEU A 86 -8.07 0.21 12.35
C LEU A 86 -7.43 0.80 13.61
N GLU A 87 -6.60 0.03 14.32
CA GLU A 87 -5.85 0.49 15.49
C GLU A 87 -4.91 1.68 15.13
N LEU A 88 -4.21 1.58 14.00
CA LEU A 88 -3.29 2.63 13.51
C LEU A 88 -4.01 3.97 13.24
N VAL A 89 -5.23 3.93 12.71
CA VAL A 89 -6.04 5.13 12.45
C VAL A 89 -6.71 5.66 13.72
N ALA A 90 -7.06 4.76 14.65
CA ALA A 90 -7.73 5.10 15.91
C ALA A 90 -6.77 5.63 16.99
N ALA A 91 -5.45 5.44 16.83
CA ALA A 91 -4.45 5.97 17.73
C ALA A 91 -4.65 7.49 17.94
N GLU A 92 -4.71 7.93 19.21
CA GLU A 92 -5.06 9.31 19.53
C GLU A 92 -4.14 10.30 18.81
N PRO A 93 -4.69 11.31 18.12
CA PRO A 93 -3.89 12.30 17.43
C PRO A 93 -3.01 13.04 18.45
N ASN A 94 -1.70 12.86 18.34
CA ASN A 94 -0.75 13.65 19.11
C ASN A 94 -0.93 15.13 18.71
N LEU A 95 -1.30 15.99 19.65
CA LEU A 95 -1.58 17.42 19.41
C LEU A 95 -0.40 18.15 18.72
N LYS A 96 0.85 17.72 18.98
CA LYS A 96 2.03 18.28 18.31
C LYS A 96 2.09 17.86 16.84
N GLU A 97 1.75 16.62 16.54
CA GLU A 97 1.76 16.04 15.20
C GLU A 97 0.58 16.52 14.36
N SER A 98 -0.59 16.67 14.97
CA SER A 98 -1.79 17.25 14.34
C SER A 98 -1.58 18.70 13.91
N THR A 99 -0.82 19.47 14.69
CA THR A 99 -0.44 20.85 14.35
C THR A 99 0.56 20.88 13.18
N ALA A 100 1.47 19.92 13.10
CA ALA A 100 2.39 19.78 11.98
C ALA A 100 1.66 19.36 10.69
N ARG A 101 0.74 18.38 10.78
CA ARG A 101 -0.10 17.92 9.66
C ARG A 101 -0.96 19.04 9.10
N LYS A 102 -1.58 19.85 9.97
CA LYS A 102 -2.36 21.02 9.55
C LYS A 102 -1.52 22.05 8.79
N LYS A 103 -0.29 22.30 9.25
CA LYS A 103 0.66 23.18 8.54
C LYS A 103 1.10 22.62 7.18
N ILE A 104 1.14 21.30 7.01
CA ILE A 104 1.41 20.66 5.71
C ILE A 104 0.22 20.88 4.78
N TYR A 105 -1.01 20.55 5.22
CA TYR A 105 -2.23 20.78 4.44
C TYR A 105 -2.39 22.25 4.00
N ASP A 106 -2.11 23.20 4.90
CA ASP A 106 -2.21 24.64 4.61
C ASP A 106 -1.10 25.16 3.68
N LYS A 107 -0.05 24.37 3.40
CA LYS A 107 1.09 24.72 2.52
C LYS A 107 1.12 23.93 1.20
N CYS A 108 0.16 23.03 0.97
CA CYS A 108 0.11 22.25 -0.26
C CYS A 108 -0.42 23.10 -1.42
N ASP A 109 0.48 23.83 -2.07
CA ASP A 109 0.16 24.69 -3.22
C ASP A 109 0.25 23.93 -4.56
N GLU A 110 0.92 22.79 -4.57
CA GLU A 110 1.19 21.97 -5.75
C GLU A 110 0.32 20.71 -5.75
N THR A 111 -0.30 20.41 -6.91
CA THR A 111 -1.11 19.21 -7.11
C THR A 111 -0.28 18.14 -7.83
N VAL A 112 -0.13 16.97 -7.19
CA VAL A 112 0.45 15.77 -7.82
C VAL A 112 -0.70 14.89 -8.32
N ARG A 113 -0.66 14.54 -9.61
CA ARG A 113 -1.65 13.65 -10.24
C ARG A 113 -1.10 12.25 -10.32
N ILE A 114 -1.68 11.33 -9.57
CA ILE A 114 -1.33 9.91 -9.62
C ILE A 114 -2.37 9.16 -10.46
N ALA A 115 -1.93 8.51 -11.54
CA ALA A 115 -2.79 7.62 -12.33
C ALA A 115 -2.91 6.26 -11.64
N MET A 116 -4.13 5.88 -11.24
CA MET A 116 -4.40 4.57 -10.66
C MET A 116 -4.89 3.57 -11.72
N VAL A 117 -4.16 2.48 -11.91
CA VAL A 117 -4.42 1.46 -12.95
C VAL A 117 -5.02 0.20 -12.32
N GLY A 118 -6.28 0.29 -11.87
CA GLY A 118 -6.98 -0.79 -11.17
C GLY A 118 -8.00 -1.53 -12.05
N LYS A 119 -8.22 -2.83 -11.76
CA LYS A 119 -9.14 -3.72 -12.52
C LYS A 119 -10.60 -3.24 -12.56
N TYR A 120 -11.02 -2.42 -11.60
CA TYR A 120 -12.37 -1.86 -11.56
C TYR A 120 -12.25 -0.44 -11.02
N THR A 121 -12.22 0.56 -11.89
CA THR A 121 -12.06 1.97 -11.48
C THR A 121 -13.38 2.66 -11.12
N GLY A 122 -14.46 1.90 -10.84
CA GLY A 122 -15.79 2.46 -10.53
C GLY A 122 -16.48 3.18 -11.70
N LEU A 123 -15.78 3.38 -12.82
CA LEU A 123 -16.37 3.65 -14.12
C LEU A 123 -17.02 2.35 -14.60
N SER A 124 -18.32 2.24 -14.36
CA SER A 124 -19.16 1.15 -14.88
C SER A 124 -18.82 0.92 -16.36
N ASP A 125 -18.36 -0.28 -16.69
CA ASP A 125 -17.95 -0.76 -18.02
C ASP A 125 -16.55 -0.44 -18.58
N ALA A 126 -15.59 0.09 -17.81
CA ALA A 126 -14.28 0.47 -18.36
C ALA A 126 -13.44 -0.67 -18.98
N TYR A 127 -13.57 -1.93 -18.52
CA TYR A 127 -12.69 -3.01 -19.02
C TYR A 127 -13.16 -3.69 -20.31
N LEU A 128 -14.49 -3.82 -20.50
CA LEU A 128 -15.05 -4.40 -21.71
C LEU A 128 -15.18 -3.38 -22.84
N SER A 129 -15.21 -2.08 -22.52
CA SER A 129 -15.25 -0.99 -23.49
C SER A 129 -13.88 -0.54 -23.96
N VAL A 130 -12.86 -0.41 -23.10
CA VAL A 130 -11.54 0.14 -23.51
C VAL A 130 -10.80 -0.74 -24.51
N LEU A 131 -10.93 -2.07 -24.46
CA LEU A 131 -10.35 -2.95 -25.50
C LEU A 131 -11.16 -2.97 -26.80
N LYS A 132 -12.42 -2.52 -26.76
CA LYS A 132 -13.34 -2.50 -27.92
C LYS A 132 -13.53 -1.10 -28.52
N ASP A 133 -13.13 -0.06 -27.80
CA ASP A 133 -13.24 1.35 -28.15
C ASP A 133 -11.84 1.98 -28.21
N PRO A 134 -11.28 2.16 -29.43
CA PRO A 134 -9.98 2.77 -29.65
C PRO A 134 -9.85 4.20 -29.07
N GLU A 135 -10.94 4.97 -29.00
CA GLU A 135 -10.89 6.33 -28.45
C GLU A 135 -10.82 6.31 -26.93
N ALA A 136 -11.60 5.44 -26.27
CA ALA A 136 -11.50 5.24 -24.83
C ALA A 136 -10.09 4.79 -24.40
N TYR A 137 -9.47 3.90 -25.18
CA TYR A 137 -8.08 3.49 -24.98
C TYR A 137 -7.09 4.66 -25.10
N LYS A 138 -7.24 5.48 -26.15
CA LYS A 138 -6.37 6.63 -26.38
C LYS A 138 -6.50 7.68 -25.26
N VAL A 139 -7.72 7.94 -24.80
CA VAL A 139 -7.97 8.85 -23.67
C VAL A 139 -7.32 8.33 -22.38
N ALA A 140 -7.49 7.04 -22.06
CA ALA A 140 -6.87 6.44 -20.89
C ALA A 140 -5.34 6.56 -20.91
N TRP A 141 -4.71 6.32 -22.07
CA TRP A 141 -3.26 6.48 -22.22
C TRP A 141 -2.81 7.94 -22.13
N ASN A 142 -3.58 8.90 -22.63
CA ASN A 142 -3.24 10.31 -22.48
C ASN A 142 -3.31 10.76 -21.02
N LEU A 143 -4.27 10.26 -20.24
CA LEU A 143 -4.36 10.51 -18.80
C LEU A 143 -3.15 9.90 -18.06
N LEU A 144 -2.81 8.65 -18.37
CA LEU A 144 -1.67 7.97 -17.77
C LEU A 144 -0.34 8.67 -18.09
N LYS A 145 -0.13 9.08 -19.33
CA LYS A 145 1.07 9.81 -19.77
C LYS A 145 1.17 11.22 -19.19
N GLY A 146 0.04 11.83 -18.85
CA GLY A 146 -0.03 13.16 -18.24
C GLY A 146 0.04 13.17 -16.71
N ALA A 147 0.14 12.00 -16.07
CA ALA A 147 0.26 11.86 -14.63
C ALA A 147 1.71 12.03 -14.16
N ASP A 148 1.86 12.49 -12.92
CA ASP A 148 3.13 12.71 -12.24
C ASP A 148 3.65 11.41 -11.58
N GLY A 149 2.77 10.42 -11.40
CA GLY A 149 3.10 9.08 -10.94
C GLY A 149 2.05 8.05 -11.35
N VAL A 150 2.41 6.76 -11.31
CA VAL A 150 1.51 5.65 -11.64
C VAL A 150 1.42 4.69 -10.46
N LEU A 151 0.20 4.39 -10.02
CA LEU A 151 -0.08 3.35 -9.02
C LEU A 151 -0.79 2.17 -9.70
N VAL A 152 -0.14 1.01 -9.72
CA VAL A 152 -0.72 -0.24 -10.23
C VAL A 152 -1.05 -1.13 -9.04
N PRO A 153 -2.28 -1.07 -8.49
CA PRO A 153 -2.64 -1.95 -7.39
C PRO A 153 -2.69 -3.40 -7.85
N GLY A 154 -2.61 -4.33 -6.92
CA GLY A 154 -2.95 -5.74 -7.09
C GLY A 154 -4.37 -5.95 -7.64
N GLY A 155 -4.64 -7.16 -8.10
CA GLY A 155 -5.96 -7.51 -8.61
C GLY A 155 -6.04 -8.98 -8.98
N PHE A 156 -7.15 -9.61 -8.60
CA PHE A 156 -7.34 -11.03 -8.78
C PHE A 156 -7.85 -11.40 -10.20
N GLY A 157 -7.39 -12.55 -10.70
CA GLY A 157 -7.79 -13.14 -11.98
C GLY A 157 -7.18 -12.47 -13.22
N ASP A 158 -7.34 -13.10 -14.38
CA ASP A 158 -6.58 -12.77 -15.60
C ASP A 158 -7.02 -11.47 -16.29
N GLY A 159 -8.23 -11.00 -16.01
CA GLY A 159 -8.81 -9.82 -16.65
C GLY A 159 -8.04 -8.54 -16.30
N GLY A 160 -7.52 -7.85 -17.32
CA GLY A 160 -6.87 -6.55 -17.17
C GLY A 160 -5.38 -6.61 -16.79
N VAL A 161 -4.82 -7.80 -16.58
CA VAL A 161 -3.40 -8.00 -16.20
C VAL A 161 -2.44 -7.40 -17.23
N GLN A 162 -2.70 -7.60 -18.53
CA GLN A 162 -1.85 -7.05 -19.58
C GLN A 162 -1.79 -5.51 -19.56
N GLY A 163 -2.90 -4.83 -19.29
CA GLY A 163 -2.94 -3.37 -19.17
C GLY A 163 -2.12 -2.87 -17.98
N LYS A 164 -2.20 -3.57 -16.85
CA LYS A 164 -1.39 -3.28 -15.66
C LYS A 164 0.11 -3.46 -15.92
N ILE A 165 0.52 -4.55 -16.57
CA ILE A 165 1.92 -4.80 -16.95
C ILE A 165 2.42 -3.70 -17.89
N LEU A 166 1.62 -3.28 -18.88
CA LEU A 166 1.99 -2.22 -19.81
C LEU A 166 2.14 -0.86 -19.10
N ALA A 167 1.26 -0.54 -18.15
CA ALA A 167 1.37 0.67 -17.35
C ALA A 167 2.63 0.67 -16.47
N ALA A 168 2.93 -0.46 -15.81
CA ALA A 168 4.13 -0.60 -14.98
C ALA A 168 5.42 -0.52 -15.80
N LYS A 169 5.43 -1.01 -17.05
CA LYS A 169 6.57 -0.87 -17.97
C LYS A 169 6.75 0.54 -18.54
N TYR A 170 5.69 1.34 -18.54
CA TYR A 170 5.74 2.71 -19.05
C TYR A 170 6.32 3.66 -18.01
N ALA A 171 5.96 3.47 -16.73
CA ALA A 171 6.47 4.24 -15.60
C ALA A 171 7.96 3.97 -15.36
#